data_AF-A0A2K9JYB2-F1
#
_entry.id   AF-A0A2K9JYB2-F1
#
_cell.length_a   1.000
_cell.length_b   1.000
_cell.length_c   1.000
_cell.angle_alpha   90.00
_cell.angle_beta   90.00
_cell.angle_gamma   90.00
#
_symmetry.space_group_name_H-M   'P 1'
#
loop_
_entity.id
_entity.type
_entity.pdbx_description
1 polymer ?
#
loop_
_entity_poly.entity_id
_entity_poly.type
_entity_poly.pdbx_seq_one_letter_code
_entity_poly.pdbx_strand_id
1 'polypeptide(L)'
;MKKIEDMTQEELDSYLANKAKERVRYYREEATEEEKEDFAKIEAYLAREASYSRSGVFYEEQPKDHLHDLSYKERLAKAEELNGCKFKDAKPCKDRFAPRDDFDGPTRLFGAWNCDGEKVAVVRHPSLILFRMVITILSAIAGFMLIVLTLVDVFLIDYLYLSLAGLFVTPFLLFKFSDALRFIDNIEFNRHTGLVRTPYTLFRKPFYIPVEDLEYVVGVEVKSARGGGSFQTGYLSCRKYPEKFWFGHAIGLRDGGNLNDWAQINRFMDTTQPIEEYYYEIMEYHYKLDKNAHFNGPFPEVMKKYFDADDCQINRWKVW
;
A
#
# COMPACT_ATOMS: atom_id res chain seq x y z
N MET A 1 -17.25 22.17 -26.66
CA MET A 1 -17.15 20.73 -26.99
C MET A 1 -18.31 20.01 -26.34
N LYS A 2 -18.92 19.03 -27.03
CA LYS A 2 -19.84 18.07 -26.38
C LYS A 2 -19.07 17.32 -25.28
N LYS A 3 -19.77 16.87 -24.23
CA LYS A 3 -19.17 15.91 -23.29
C LYS A 3 -18.97 14.58 -24.03
N ILE A 4 -17.94 13.82 -23.65
CA ILE A 4 -17.61 12.52 -24.27
C ILE A 4 -18.82 11.58 -24.25
N GLU A 5 -19.60 11.62 -23.15
CA GLU A 5 -20.84 10.85 -22.95
C GLU A 5 -21.95 11.18 -23.96
N ASP A 6 -21.90 12.36 -24.60
CA ASP A 6 -22.89 12.85 -25.56
C ASP A 6 -22.42 12.74 -27.03
N MET A 7 -21.23 12.16 -27.26
CA MET A 7 -20.65 12.01 -28.61
C MET A 7 -21.19 10.73 -29.27
N THR A 8 -21.48 10.81 -30.58
CA THR A 8 -21.71 9.59 -31.36
C THR A 8 -20.41 8.79 -31.49
N GLN A 9 -20.49 7.50 -31.82
CA GLN A 9 -19.29 6.66 -32.00
C GLN A 9 -18.32 7.25 -33.02
N GLU A 10 -18.82 7.76 -34.16
CA GLU A 10 -17.98 8.42 -35.17
C GLU A 10 -17.35 9.73 -34.68
N GLU A 11 -18.09 10.53 -33.89
CA GLU A 11 -17.57 11.74 -33.27
C GLU A 11 -16.46 11.39 -32.26
N LEU A 12 -16.65 10.33 -31.46
CA LEU A 12 -15.69 9.83 -30.49
C LEU A 12 -14.42 9.30 -31.18
N ASP A 13 -14.56 8.48 -32.20
CA ASP A 13 -13.43 7.90 -32.94
C ASP A 13 -12.59 8.99 -33.61
N SER A 14 -13.24 9.99 -34.23
CA SER A 14 -12.58 11.16 -34.81
C SER A 14 -11.87 12.01 -33.74
N TYR A 15 -12.51 12.21 -32.60
CA TYR A 15 -11.91 12.92 -31.46
C TYR A 15 -10.67 12.20 -30.92
N LEU A 16 -10.75 10.89 -30.70
CA LEU A 16 -9.63 10.07 -30.22
C LEU A 16 -8.48 10.04 -31.22
N ALA A 17 -8.77 9.93 -32.53
CA ALA A 17 -7.77 9.97 -33.58
C ALA A 17 -7.04 11.33 -33.65
N ASN A 18 -7.76 12.44 -33.49
CA ASN A 18 -7.15 13.77 -33.45
C ASN A 18 -6.33 13.98 -32.17
N LYS A 19 -6.85 13.56 -31.01
CA LYS A 19 -6.11 13.54 -29.74
C LYS A 19 -4.83 12.73 -29.84
N ALA A 20 -4.84 11.58 -30.50
CA ALA A 20 -3.66 10.76 -30.70
C ALA A 20 -2.62 11.49 -31.56
N LYS A 21 -3.05 12.13 -32.66
CA LYS A 21 -2.17 12.94 -33.52
C LYS A 21 -1.55 14.13 -32.78
N GLU A 22 -2.35 14.84 -31.97
CA GLU A 22 -1.86 15.94 -31.13
C GLU A 22 -0.84 15.44 -30.10
N ARG A 23 -1.09 14.29 -29.48
CA ARG A 23 -0.17 13.67 -28.53
C ARG A 23 1.16 13.34 -29.18
N VAL A 24 1.13 12.72 -30.37
CA VAL A 24 2.34 12.42 -31.17
C VAL A 24 3.09 13.70 -31.55
N ARG A 25 2.39 14.77 -31.96
CA ARG A 25 3.02 16.06 -32.27
C ARG A 25 3.74 16.64 -31.05
N TYR A 26 3.05 16.70 -29.91
CA TYR A 26 3.61 17.19 -28.65
C TYR A 26 4.89 16.44 -28.27
N TYR A 27 4.87 15.10 -28.28
CA TYR A 27 6.06 14.31 -27.94
C TYR A 27 7.21 14.43 -28.94
N ARG A 28 6.91 14.77 -30.20
CA ARG A 28 7.93 14.96 -31.23
C ARG A 28 8.57 16.35 -31.21
N GLU A 29 7.79 17.38 -30.91
CA GLU A 29 8.18 18.78 -31.14
C GLU A 29 8.38 19.57 -29.84
N GLU A 30 7.66 19.24 -28.76
CA GLU A 30 7.54 20.10 -27.57
C GLU A 30 7.99 19.41 -26.25
N ALA A 31 7.98 18.08 -26.20
CA ALA A 31 8.33 17.33 -24.98
C ALA A 31 9.83 17.38 -24.66
N THR A 32 10.13 17.40 -23.37
CA THR A 32 11.48 17.18 -22.83
C THR A 32 11.96 15.75 -23.11
N GLU A 33 13.26 15.51 -23.03
CA GLU A 33 13.82 14.16 -23.21
C GLU A 33 13.28 13.16 -22.16
N GLU A 34 13.08 13.61 -20.91
CA GLU A 34 12.48 12.80 -19.84
C GLU A 34 11.03 12.38 -20.19
N GLU A 35 10.22 13.32 -20.68
CA GLU A 35 8.84 13.04 -21.11
C GLU A 35 8.78 12.10 -22.31
N LYS A 36 9.75 12.16 -23.23
CA LYS A 36 9.86 11.23 -24.37
C LYS A 36 10.23 9.83 -23.90
N GLU A 37 11.16 9.70 -22.96
CA GLU A 37 11.52 8.39 -22.38
C GLU A 37 10.33 7.75 -21.67
N ASP A 38 9.59 8.52 -20.88
CA ASP A 38 8.40 8.01 -20.19
C ASP A 38 7.29 7.61 -21.17
N PHE A 39 7.08 8.39 -22.23
CA PHE A 39 6.14 8.01 -23.27
C PHE A 39 6.55 6.72 -23.98
N ALA A 40 7.83 6.55 -24.32
CA ALA A 40 8.34 5.34 -24.95
C ALA A 40 8.17 4.10 -24.05
N LYS A 41 8.33 4.24 -22.73
CA LYS A 41 8.06 3.15 -21.77
C LYS A 41 6.58 2.74 -21.79
N ILE A 42 5.66 3.71 -21.84
CA ILE A 42 4.22 3.46 -21.91
C ILE A 42 3.86 2.74 -23.22
N GLU A 43 4.38 3.20 -24.37
CA GLU A 43 4.11 2.54 -25.65
C GLU A 43 4.66 1.10 -25.68
N ALA A 44 5.86 0.88 -25.14
CA ALA A 44 6.43 -0.47 -25.02
C ALA A 44 5.57 -1.38 -24.13
N TYR A 45 5.05 -0.86 -23.01
CA TYR A 45 4.12 -1.58 -22.13
C TYR A 45 2.84 -2.00 -22.87
N LEU A 46 2.21 -1.07 -23.58
CA LEU A 46 0.99 -1.33 -24.34
C LEU A 46 1.23 -2.32 -25.50
N ALA A 47 2.39 -2.23 -26.15
CA ALA A 47 2.76 -3.15 -27.23
C ALA A 47 2.90 -4.59 -26.73
N ARG A 48 3.47 -4.80 -25.54
CA ARG A 48 3.56 -6.11 -24.88
C ARG A 48 2.19 -6.66 -24.50
N GLU A 49 1.36 -5.85 -23.87
CA GLU A 49 -0.02 -6.23 -23.53
C GLU A 49 -0.80 -6.67 -24.78
N ALA A 50 -0.67 -5.92 -25.88
CA ALA A 50 -1.27 -6.27 -27.15
C ALA A 50 -0.67 -7.55 -27.78
N SER A 51 0.59 -7.88 -27.46
CA SER A 51 1.23 -9.13 -27.88
C SER A 51 0.65 -10.33 -27.11
N TYR A 52 0.49 -10.20 -25.78
CA TYR A 52 -0.17 -11.21 -24.95
C TYR A 52 -1.61 -11.46 -25.39
N SER A 53 -2.34 -10.38 -25.68
CA SER A 53 -3.72 -10.46 -26.17
C SER A 53 -3.79 -11.20 -27.51
N ARG A 54 -2.87 -10.91 -28.43
CA ARG A 54 -2.80 -11.57 -29.75
C ARG A 54 -2.41 -13.05 -29.68
N SER A 55 -1.57 -13.43 -28.72
CA SER A 55 -1.15 -14.82 -28.53
C SER A 55 -2.17 -15.68 -27.76
N GLY A 56 -3.23 -15.07 -27.21
CA GLY A 56 -4.26 -15.75 -26.42
C GLY A 56 -3.89 -15.99 -24.95
N VAL A 57 -2.59 -15.87 -24.62
CA VAL A 57 -2.02 -16.00 -23.27
C VAL A 57 -2.71 -15.07 -22.26
N PHE A 58 -3.12 -13.88 -22.71
CA PHE A 58 -3.78 -12.89 -21.86
C PHE A 58 -5.12 -13.36 -21.29
N TYR A 59 -5.86 -14.21 -22.01
CA TYR A 59 -7.19 -14.67 -21.62
C TYR A 59 -7.17 -16.08 -21.00
N GLU A 60 -6.00 -16.70 -20.88
CA GLU A 60 -5.86 -18.02 -20.30
C GLU A 60 -6.14 -17.97 -18.78
N GLU A 61 -7.18 -18.68 -18.35
CA GLU A 61 -7.52 -18.77 -16.93
C GLU A 61 -6.58 -19.75 -16.22
N GLN A 62 -5.95 -19.29 -15.14
CA GLN A 62 -5.07 -20.11 -14.33
C GLN A 62 -5.80 -20.69 -13.11
N PRO A 63 -5.33 -21.85 -12.59
CA PRO A 63 -5.85 -22.41 -11.35
C PRO A 63 -5.75 -21.43 -10.18
N LYS A 64 -6.79 -21.41 -9.35
CA LYS A 64 -6.96 -20.51 -8.19
C LYS A 64 -6.71 -21.23 -6.86
N ASP A 65 -6.08 -22.39 -6.89
CA ASP A 65 -5.88 -23.29 -5.75
C ASP A 65 -5.06 -22.65 -4.60
N HIS A 66 -4.32 -21.58 -4.90
CA HIS A 66 -3.57 -20.81 -3.90
C HIS A 66 -4.45 -19.89 -3.05
N LEU A 67 -5.69 -19.60 -3.47
CA LEU A 67 -6.67 -18.83 -2.71
C LEU A 67 -7.34 -19.72 -1.65
N HIS A 68 -7.75 -19.12 -0.53
CA HIS A 68 -8.55 -19.87 0.43
C HIS A 68 -10.00 -20.04 -0.05
N ASP A 69 -10.55 -21.20 0.23
CA ASP A 69 -11.99 -21.53 0.17
C ASP A 69 -12.61 -21.68 1.57
N LEU A 70 -11.83 -21.36 2.61
CA LEU A 70 -12.17 -21.55 4.01
C LEU A 70 -13.39 -20.71 4.43
N SER A 71 -14.34 -21.37 5.09
CA SER A 71 -15.45 -20.71 5.78
C SER A 71 -14.95 -19.81 6.91
N TYR A 72 -15.80 -18.89 7.37
CA TYR A 72 -15.48 -18.02 8.51
C TYR A 72 -15.06 -18.83 9.76
N LYS A 73 -15.74 -19.96 10.04
CA LYS A 73 -15.43 -20.80 11.21
C LYS A 73 -14.05 -21.43 11.10
N GLU A 74 -13.66 -21.87 9.91
CA GLU A 74 -12.34 -22.47 9.67
C GLU A 74 -11.23 -21.40 9.74
N ARG A 75 -11.47 -20.20 9.21
CA ARG A 75 -10.54 -19.07 9.35
C ARG A 75 -10.37 -18.64 10.80
N LEU A 76 -11.46 -18.59 11.57
CA LEU A 76 -11.39 -18.30 13.01
C LEU A 76 -10.58 -19.38 13.76
N ALA A 77 -10.83 -20.67 13.48
CA ALA A 77 -10.06 -21.77 14.08
C ALA A 77 -8.57 -21.69 13.72
N LYS A 78 -8.23 -21.41 12.46
CA LYS A 78 -6.84 -21.20 12.00
C LYS A 78 -6.20 -20.00 12.70
N ALA A 79 -6.94 -18.91 12.89
CA ALA A 79 -6.46 -17.76 13.65
C ALA A 79 -6.21 -18.12 15.13
N GLU A 80 -7.09 -18.91 15.76
CA GLU A 80 -6.90 -19.41 17.14
C GLU A 80 -5.66 -20.29 17.29
N GLU A 81 -5.43 -21.18 16.32
CA GLU A 81 -4.24 -22.02 16.24
C GLU A 81 -2.97 -21.17 16.14
N LEU A 82 -2.92 -20.23 15.17
CA LEU A 82 -1.79 -19.33 14.97
C LEU A 82 -1.51 -18.42 16.18
N ASN A 83 -2.57 -18.03 16.91
CA ASN A 83 -2.46 -17.17 18.08
C ASN A 83 -2.17 -17.95 19.38
N GLY A 84 -2.42 -19.27 19.41
CA GLY A 84 -2.28 -20.10 20.61
C GLY A 84 -3.27 -19.76 21.73
N CYS A 85 -4.45 -19.23 21.38
CA CYS A 85 -5.56 -18.99 22.29
C CYS A 85 -6.87 -18.73 21.55
N LYS A 86 -8.00 -18.90 22.26
CA LYS A 86 -9.33 -18.59 21.76
C LYS A 86 -9.56 -17.10 21.59
N PHE A 87 -10.59 -16.74 20.84
CA PHE A 87 -11.10 -15.37 20.78
C PHE A 87 -12.21 -15.11 21.78
N LYS A 88 -12.25 -13.87 22.28
CA LYS A 88 -13.38 -13.31 23.02
C LYS A 88 -13.93 -12.09 22.28
N ASP A 89 -15.23 -11.83 22.48
CA ASP A 89 -15.91 -10.72 21.83
C ASP A 89 -15.44 -9.38 22.39
N ALA A 90 -15.14 -8.45 21.48
CA ALA A 90 -14.82 -7.06 21.81
C ALA A 90 -16.04 -6.36 22.40
N LYS A 91 -15.76 -5.33 23.21
CA LYS A 91 -16.81 -4.42 23.65
C LYS A 91 -17.45 -3.79 22.40
N PRO A 92 -18.79 -3.70 22.32
CA PRO A 92 -19.46 -3.08 21.19
C PRO A 92 -18.88 -1.69 20.93
N CYS A 93 -18.44 -1.45 19.70
CA CYS A 93 -18.06 -0.12 19.25
C CYS A 93 -19.33 0.73 19.18
N LYS A 94 -19.28 1.93 19.77
CA LYS A 94 -20.41 2.88 19.75
C LYS A 94 -20.45 3.70 18.46
N ASP A 95 -19.34 3.70 17.73
CA ASP A 95 -19.17 4.51 16.54
C ASP A 95 -19.77 3.82 15.31
N ARG A 96 -20.10 4.62 14.30
CA ARG A 96 -20.69 4.12 13.06
C ARG A 96 -19.61 3.41 12.22
N PHE A 97 -19.89 2.15 11.86
CA PHE A 97 -19.08 1.42 10.89
C PHE A 97 -19.36 1.91 9.48
N ALA A 98 -18.30 1.95 8.67
CA ALA A 98 -18.41 2.02 7.23
C ALA A 98 -19.05 0.74 6.69
N PRO A 99 -19.89 0.83 5.64
CA PRO A 99 -20.27 -0.35 4.89
C PRO A 99 -19.03 -0.95 4.21
N ARG A 100 -19.10 -2.26 3.94
CA ARG A 100 -18.04 -3.02 3.29
C ARG A 100 -18.11 -2.94 1.76
N ASP A 101 -19.29 -2.62 1.24
CA ASP A 101 -19.59 -2.64 -0.20
C ASP A 101 -19.00 -1.43 -0.93
N ASP A 102 -18.83 -1.60 -2.25
CA ASP A 102 -18.13 -0.68 -3.16
C ASP A 102 -18.55 0.78 -2.97
N PHE A 103 -17.55 1.61 -2.70
CA PHE A 103 -17.66 3.06 -2.83
C PHE A 103 -17.17 3.46 -4.21
N ASP A 104 -17.95 4.29 -4.89
CA ASP A 104 -17.64 4.92 -6.19
C ASP A 104 -16.58 6.03 -6.00
N GLY A 105 -15.46 5.67 -5.37
CA GLY A 105 -14.35 6.53 -5.01
C GLY A 105 -13.28 6.55 -6.09
N PRO A 106 -12.45 7.61 -6.18
CA PRO A 106 -11.36 7.69 -7.13
C PRO A 106 -10.49 6.43 -7.12
N THR A 107 -10.21 5.90 -8.31
CA THR A 107 -9.39 4.72 -8.63
C THR A 107 -7.93 4.81 -8.19
N ARG A 108 -7.51 5.94 -7.59
CA ARG A 108 -6.16 6.11 -7.04
C ARG A 108 -6.21 5.98 -5.53
N LEU A 109 -5.61 4.90 -5.04
CA LEU A 109 -5.16 4.77 -3.66
C LEU A 109 -4.22 5.91 -3.30
N PHE A 110 -4.61 6.68 -2.28
CA PHE A 110 -3.74 7.63 -1.62
C PHE A 110 -3.17 6.95 -0.38
N GLY A 111 -2.09 6.20 -0.54
CA GLY A 111 -1.45 5.55 0.60
C GLY A 111 -0.38 4.58 0.18
N ALA A 112 0.75 4.59 0.89
CA ALA A 112 1.93 3.75 0.67
C ALA A 112 1.65 2.26 0.94
N TRP A 113 0.80 1.64 0.13
CA TRP A 113 0.41 0.25 0.24
C TRP A 113 1.27 -0.57 -0.70
N ASN A 114 1.95 -1.54 -0.13
CA ASN A 114 2.72 -2.49 -0.89
C ASN A 114 1.82 -3.70 -1.15
N CYS A 115 1.74 -4.14 -2.40
CA CYS A 115 0.95 -5.31 -2.81
C CYS A 115 1.83 -6.21 -3.65
N ASP A 116 1.90 -7.49 -3.30
CA ASP A 116 2.59 -8.52 -4.08
C ASP A 116 1.62 -9.53 -4.72
N GLY A 117 0.32 -9.25 -4.64
CA GLY A 117 -0.77 -10.09 -5.11
C GLY A 117 -1.26 -11.12 -4.07
N GLU A 118 -0.36 -11.65 -3.25
CA GLU A 118 -0.75 -12.51 -2.12
C GLU A 118 -1.24 -11.67 -0.93
N LYS A 119 -0.56 -10.54 -0.71
CA LYS A 119 -0.73 -9.70 0.47
C LYS A 119 -0.80 -8.23 0.10
N VAL A 120 -1.62 -7.50 0.84
CA VAL A 120 -1.59 -6.04 0.92
C VAL A 120 -1.08 -5.63 2.30
N ALA A 121 -0.04 -4.81 2.32
CA ALA A 121 0.57 -4.31 3.54
C ALA A 121 0.26 -2.82 3.74
N VAL A 122 -0.49 -2.51 4.80
CA VAL A 122 -0.95 -1.16 5.12
C VAL A 122 -0.23 -0.65 6.37
N VAL A 123 0.42 0.52 6.27
CA VAL A 123 1.12 1.12 7.41
C VAL A 123 0.12 1.59 8.47
N ARG A 124 0.32 1.24 9.73
CA ARG A 124 -0.50 1.74 10.86
C ARG A 124 -0.21 3.20 11.22
N HIS A 125 -1.11 3.82 11.97
CA HIS A 125 -0.87 5.08 12.68
C HIS A 125 -1.13 4.95 14.19
N PRO A 126 -0.27 5.51 15.07
CA PRO A 126 1.03 6.12 14.79
C PRO A 126 2.10 5.05 14.48
N SER A 127 2.83 5.18 13.38
CA SER A 127 3.95 4.28 13.03
C SER A 127 5.27 4.72 13.66
N LEU A 128 6.31 3.90 13.52
CA LEU A 128 7.71 4.24 13.82
C LEU A 128 8.20 5.48 13.07
N ILE A 129 7.45 5.97 12.07
CA ILE A 129 7.71 7.25 11.40
C ILE A 129 7.71 8.42 12.40
N LEU A 130 6.84 8.42 13.42
CA LEU A 130 6.84 9.49 14.42
C LEU A 130 8.13 9.45 15.25
N PHE A 131 8.55 8.26 15.68
CA PHE A 131 9.81 8.05 16.39
C PHE A 131 11.01 8.49 15.53
N ARG A 132 10.98 8.17 14.22
CA ARG A 132 11.97 8.65 13.24
C ARG A 132 12.04 10.18 13.22
N MET A 133 10.91 10.86 13.04
CA MET A 133 10.88 12.32 12.96
C MET A 133 11.46 12.96 14.22
N VAL A 134 11.09 12.45 15.40
CA VAL A 134 11.61 12.95 16.68
C VAL A 134 13.12 12.76 16.79
N ILE A 135 13.65 11.56 16.49
CA ILE A 135 15.11 11.32 16.58
C ILE A 135 15.86 12.17 15.57
N THR A 136 15.38 12.27 14.31
CA THR A 136 16.02 13.11 13.29
C THR A 136 16.09 14.57 13.71
N ILE A 137 15.01 15.10 14.30
CA ILE A 137 15.00 16.49 14.78
C ILE A 137 15.98 16.65 15.95
N LEU A 138 15.96 15.74 16.92
CA LEU A 138 16.86 15.79 18.07
C LEU A 138 18.33 15.63 17.65
N SER A 139 18.63 14.77 16.68
CA SER A 139 19.99 14.59 16.17
C SER A 139 20.48 15.83 15.42
N ALA A 140 19.60 16.50 14.66
CA ALA A 140 19.93 17.76 14.00
C ALA A 140 20.20 18.89 15.00
N ILE A 141 19.36 19.02 16.04
CA ILE A 141 19.58 19.99 17.12
C ILE A 141 20.90 19.71 17.84
N ALA A 142 21.15 18.46 18.23
CA ALA A 142 22.38 18.07 18.91
C ALA A 142 23.63 18.31 18.04
N GLY A 143 23.56 17.95 16.75
CA GLY A 143 24.63 18.21 15.79
C GLY A 143 24.91 19.70 15.63
N PHE A 144 23.88 20.53 15.47
CA PHE A 144 24.04 21.98 15.38
C PHE A 144 24.65 22.59 16.65
N MET A 145 24.18 22.17 17.84
CA MET A 145 24.74 22.64 19.10
C MET A 145 26.21 22.27 19.26
N LEU A 146 26.61 21.06 18.83
CA LEU A 146 28.01 20.65 18.83
C LEU A 146 28.87 21.55 17.93
N ILE A 147 28.38 21.92 16.74
CA ILE A 147 29.08 22.87 15.85
C ILE A 147 29.31 24.20 16.57
N VAL A 148 28.26 24.78 17.15
CA VAL A 148 28.35 26.06 17.87
C VAL A 148 29.35 25.97 19.02
N LEU A 149 29.33 24.90 19.81
CA LEU A 149 30.24 24.73 20.94
C LEU A 149 31.70 24.50 20.50
N THR A 150 31.94 23.83 19.37
CA THR A 150 33.29 23.76 18.78
C THR A 150 33.77 25.12 18.24
N LEU A 151 32.88 25.95 17.68
CA LEU A 151 33.25 27.27 17.16
C LEU A 151 33.57 28.30 18.25
N VAL A 152 33.09 28.08 19.48
CA VAL A 152 33.36 28.92 20.66
C VAL A 152 34.45 28.28 21.55
N ASP A 153 35.25 27.36 21.00
CA ASP A 153 36.37 26.67 21.67
C ASP A 153 36.00 25.94 22.98
N VAL A 154 34.73 25.58 23.16
CA VAL A 154 34.28 24.77 24.32
C VAL A 154 34.62 23.29 24.14
N PHE A 155 34.69 22.82 22.89
CA PHE A 155 35.07 21.44 22.53
C PHE A 155 36.17 21.41 21.46
N LEU A 156 36.90 20.28 21.41
CA LEU A 156 37.93 20.01 20.40
C LEU A 156 37.33 19.95 18.98
N ILE A 157 38.08 20.37 17.98
CA ILE A 157 37.70 20.34 16.55
C ILE A 157 37.25 18.94 16.09
N ASP A 158 37.77 17.87 16.71
CA ASP A 158 37.38 16.49 16.39
C ASP A 158 35.88 16.21 16.60
N TYR A 159 35.20 16.99 17.45
CA TYR A 159 33.75 16.91 17.64
C TYR A 159 32.96 17.42 16.43
N LEU A 160 33.59 18.13 15.50
CA LEU A 160 32.97 18.55 14.24
C LEU A 160 32.57 17.32 13.40
N TYR A 161 33.37 16.25 13.41
CA TYR A 161 33.01 15.00 12.73
C TYR A 161 31.75 14.34 13.35
N LEU A 162 31.63 14.39 14.68
CA LEU A 162 30.45 13.89 15.38
C LEU A 162 29.20 14.72 15.03
N SER A 163 29.37 16.03 14.87
CA SER A 163 28.28 16.93 14.46
C SER A 163 27.78 16.66 13.05
N LEU A 164 28.70 16.46 12.09
CA LEU A 164 28.39 16.11 10.71
C LEU A 164 27.73 14.72 10.63
N ALA A 165 28.20 13.77 11.44
CA ALA A 165 27.54 12.47 11.55
C ALA A 165 26.10 12.60 12.08
N GLY A 166 25.86 13.43 13.11
CA GLY A 166 24.52 13.70 13.65
C GLY A 166 23.55 14.35 12.66
N LEU A 167 24.06 15.22 11.78
CA LEU A 167 23.28 15.96 10.78
C LEU A 167 23.00 15.15 9.51
N PHE A 168 23.95 14.35 9.03
CA PHE A 168 23.85 13.72 7.71
C PHE A 168 23.80 12.19 7.76
N VAL A 169 24.61 11.56 8.62
CA VAL A 169 24.69 10.09 8.71
C VAL A 169 23.50 9.53 9.48
N THR A 170 23.14 10.15 10.60
CA THR A 170 22.03 9.70 11.45
C THR A 170 20.69 9.66 10.72
N PRO A 171 20.26 10.70 9.97
CA PRO A 171 19.00 10.62 9.22
C PRO A 171 19.00 9.52 8.15
N PHE A 172 20.13 9.31 7.48
CA PHE A 172 20.27 8.25 6.47
C PHE A 172 20.18 6.85 7.09
N LEU A 173 20.89 6.60 8.20
CA LEU A 173 20.82 5.32 8.91
C LEU A 173 19.43 5.07 9.48
N LEU A 174 18.77 6.09 10.04
CA LEU A 174 17.39 5.98 10.52
C LEU A 174 16.41 5.68 9.39
N PHE A 175 16.62 6.25 8.20
CA PHE A 175 15.83 5.92 7.02
C PHE A 175 15.99 4.44 6.64
N LYS A 176 17.22 3.94 6.53
CA LYS A 176 17.49 2.53 6.19
C LYS A 176 16.97 1.56 7.25
N PHE A 177 17.16 1.88 8.53
CA PHE A 177 16.65 1.07 9.64
C PHE A 177 15.12 1.05 9.65
N SER A 178 14.48 2.20 9.41
CA SER A 178 13.03 2.29 9.31
C SER A 178 12.46 1.47 8.16
N ASP A 179 13.11 1.51 6.99
CA ASP A 179 12.70 0.69 5.84
C ASP A 179 12.79 -0.80 6.16
N ALA A 180 13.88 -1.23 6.81
CA ALA A 180 14.06 -2.61 7.23
C ALA A 180 13.01 -3.08 8.26
N LEU A 181 12.48 -2.17 9.08
CA LEU A 181 11.45 -2.48 10.08
C LEU A 181 10.01 -2.26 9.61
N ARG A 182 9.76 -1.94 8.33
CA ARG A 182 8.39 -1.69 7.83
C ARG A 182 7.43 -2.84 8.12
N PHE A 183 7.91 -4.08 8.09
CA PHE A 183 7.09 -5.26 8.40
C PHE A 183 6.52 -5.28 9.83
N ILE A 184 7.11 -4.52 10.76
CA ILE A 184 6.67 -4.43 12.15
C ILE A 184 5.41 -3.55 12.27
N ASP A 185 5.33 -2.50 11.46
CA ASP A 185 4.27 -1.50 11.51
C ASP A 185 3.11 -1.76 10.54
N ASN A 186 3.27 -2.74 9.66
CA ASN A 186 2.26 -3.03 8.65
C ASN A 186 1.16 -3.94 9.21
N ILE A 187 -0.08 -3.58 8.92
CA ILE A 187 -1.21 -4.49 8.92
C ILE A 187 -1.12 -5.28 7.61
N GLU A 188 -1.06 -6.60 7.71
CA GLU A 188 -0.93 -7.49 6.55
C GLU A 188 -2.27 -8.17 6.30
N PHE A 189 -2.88 -7.84 5.17
CA PHE A 189 -4.10 -8.48 4.66
C PHE A 189 -3.67 -9.59 3.70
N ASN A 190 -3.87 -10.85 4.10
CA ASN A 190 -3.44 -11.99 3.31
C ASN A 190 -4.65 -12.66 2.65
N ARG A 191 -4.74 -12.46 1.33
CA ARG A 191 -5.84 -12.96 0.51
C ARG A 191 -5.84 -14.48 0.34
N HIS A 192 -4.70 -15.14 0.50
CA HIS A 192 -4.57 -16.59 0.33
C HIS A 192 -4.99 -17.35 1.59
N THR A 193 -5.07 -16.67 2.74
CA THR A 193 -5.50 -17.26 4.02
C THR A 193 -6.82 -16.68 4.53
N GLY A 194 -7.20 -15.49 4.05
CA GLY A 194 -8.37 -14.76 4.51
C GLY A 194 -8.20 -14.18 5.91
N LEU A 195 -6.95 -14.10 6.36
CA LEU A 195 -6.54 -13.61 7.67
C LEU A 195 -5.81 -12.28 7.54
N VAL A 196 -5.98 -11.47 8.57
CA VAL A 196 -5.29 -10.20 8.74
C VAL A 196 -4.34 -10.33 9.92
N ARG A 197 -3.07 -10.03 9.69
CA ARG A 197 -2.08 -9.95 10.76
C ARG A 197 -1.98 -8.50 11.23
N THR A 198 -2.27 -8.29 12.50
CA THR A 198 -2.13 -6.97 13.12
C THR A 198 -0.65 -6.62 13.30
N PRO A 199 -0.29 -5.34 13.32
CA PRO A 199 1.09 -4.92 13.50
C PRO A 199 1.56 -5.14 14.94
N TYR A 200 2.87 -5.06 15.14
CA TYR A 200 3.46 -4.98 16.47
C TYR A 200 3.12 -3.64 17.11
N THR A 201 2.87 -3.66 18.42
CA THR A 201 2.85 -2.46 19.24
C THR A 201 3.77 -2.64 20.45
N LEU A 202 4.12 -1.55 21.13
CA LEU A 202 5.02 -1.59 22.29
C LEU A 202 4.56 -2.58 23.38
N PHE A 203 3.25 -2.83 23.47
CA PHE A 203 2.64 -3.67 24.50
C PHE A 203 1.93 -4.91 23.94
N ARG A 204 2.01 -5.16 22.62
CA ARG A 204 1.24 -6.22 21.96
C ARG A 204 2.03 -6.91 20.86
N LYS A 205 2.13 -8.23 20.96
CA LYS A 205 2.55 -9.08 19.83
C LYS A 205 1.50 -9.01 18.70
N PRO A 206 1.91 -9.16 17.43
CA PRO A 206 0.97 -9.31 16.33
C PRO A 206 0.13 -10.57 16.56
N PHE A 207 -1.13 -10.52 16.16
CA PHE A 207 -2.01 -11.68 16.09
C PHE A 207 -2.73 -11.70 14.74
N TYR A 208 -3.23 -12.87 14.39
CA TYR A 208 -4.02 -13.09 13.18
C TYR A 208 -5.50 -12.99 13.52
N ILE A 209 -6.32 -12.40 12.66
CA ILE A 209 -7.77 -12.29 12.84
C ILE A 209 -8.46 -12.44 11.48
N PRO A 210 -9.63 -13.10 11.39
CA PRO A 210 -10.41 -13.11 10.15
C PRO A 210 -10.81 -11.69 9.74
N VAL A 211 -10.84 -11.40 8.43
CA VAL A 211 -11.23 -10.09 7.91
C VAL A 211 -12.68 -9.71 8.28
N GLU A 212 -13.56 -10.70 8.49
CA GLU A 212 -14.94 -10.52 8.96
C GLU A 212 -15.03 -9.91 10.36
N ASP A 213 -14.00 -10.12 11.18
CA ASP A 213 -13.96 -9.58 12.54
C ASP A 213 -13.25 -8.21 12.61
N LEU A 214 -12.94 -7.60 11.46
CA LEU A 214 -12.44 -6.23 11.35
C LEU A 214 -13.49 -5.33 10.70
N GLU A 215 -13.73 -4.16 11.30
CA GLU A 215 -14.62 -3.14 10.72
C GLU A 215 -13.92 -1.80 10.67
N TYR A 216 -14.16 -1.05 9.59
CA TYR A 216 -13.68 0.32 9.52
C TYR A 216 -14.67 1.26 10.22
N VAL A 217 -14.17 2.00 11.21
CA VAL A 217 -14.93 3.05 11.89
C VAL A 217 -14.61 4.37 11.22
N VAL A 218 -15.66 5.06 10.80
CA VAL A 218 -15.55 6.39 10.20
C VAL A 218 -15.34 7.42 11.30
N GLY A 219 -14.18 8.05 11.29
CA GLY A 219 -13.81 9.15 12.17
C GLY A 219 -14.27 10.51 11.65
N VAL A 220 -13.82 11.55 12.36
CA VAL A 220 -14.11 12.94 12.00
C VAL A 220 -13.45 13.34 10.68
N GLU A 221 -14.14 14.17 9.93
CA GLU A 221 -13.60 14.83 8.75
C GLU A 221 -12.62 15.93 9.18
N VAL A 222 -11.36 15.78 8.77
CA VAL A 222 -10.32 16.76 9.05
C VAL A 222 -10.15 17.64 7.84
N LYS A 223 -10.38 18.95 8.01
CA LYS A 223 -10.12 19.94 6.97
C LYS A 223 -8.64 20.26 6.91
N SER A 224 -8.08 20.28 5.70
CA SER A 224 -6.72 20.75 5.47
C SER A 224 -6.55 22.16 6.03
N ALA A 225 -5.50 22.37 6.82
CA ALA A 225 -5.13 23.68 7.34
C ALA A 225 -4.82 24.71 6.23
N ARG A 226 -4.60 24.26 4.99
CA ARG A 226 -4.32 25.09 3.81
C ARG A 226 -5.52 25.25 2.87
N GLY A 227 -6.73 24.89 3.31
CA GLY A 227 -7.98 25.22 2.60
C GLY A 227 -8.27 24.46 1.30
N GLY A 228 -7.43 23.50 0.91
CA GLY A 228 -7.53 22.80 -0.39
C GLY A 228 -8.33 21.50 -0.40
N GLY A 229 -8.79 21.00 0.74
CA GLY A 229 -9.55 19.74 0.81
C GLY A 229 -9.83 19.27 2.22
N SER A 230 -10.78 18.36 2.36
CA SER A 230 -11.04 17.61 3.58
C SER A 230 -10.77 16.13 3.34
N PHE A 231 -10.29 15.43 4.37
CA PHE A 231 -10.17 13.99 4.34
C PHE A 231 -10.89 13.39 5.53
N GLN A 232 -11.62 12.32 5.29
CA GLN A 232 -12.24 11.55 6.33
C GLN A 232 -11.17 10.72 7.02
N THR A 233 -11.11 10.75 8.34
CA THR A 233 -10.25 9.87 9.13
C THR A 233 -11.04 8.65 9.60
N GLY A 234 -10.37 7.67 10.16
CA GLY A 234 -10.97 6.47 10.74
C GLY A 234 -9.94 5.50 11.30
N TYR A 235 -10.43 4.35 11.75
CA TYR A 235 -9.62 3.30 12.34
C TYR A 235 -10.27 1.94 12.16
N LEU A 236 -9.49 0.87 12.20
CA LEU A 236 -10.01 -0.49 12.20
C LEU A 236 -10.38 -0.91 13.62
N SER A 237 -11.64 -1.30 13.81
CA SER A 237 -12.19 -1.84 15.04
C SER A 237 -12.28 -3.36 14.94
N CYS A 238 -11.71 -4.05 15.93
CA CYS A 238 -11.80 -5.51 16.02
C CYS A 238 -13.10 -5.89 16.75
N ARG A 239 -13.93 -6.73 16.12
CA ARG A 239 -15.13 -7.34 16.75
C ARG A 239 -14.77 -8.45 17.72
N LYS A 240 -13.63 -9.11 17.49
CA LYS A 240 -13.08 -10.16 18.36
C LYS A 240 -11.61 -9.91 18.62
N TYR A 241 -11.10 -10.42 19.74
CA TYR A 241 -9.68 -10.35 20.07
C TYR A 241 -9.25 -11.61 20.81
N PRO A 242 -7.97 -12.02 20.69
CA PRO A 242 -7.54 -13.23 21.35
C PRO A 242 -7.52 -13.03 22.88
N GLU A 243 -7.93 -14.06 23.63
CA GLU A 243 -8.27 -13.96 25.06
C GLU A 243 -7.15 -13.40 25.94
N LYS A 244 -5.89 -13.68 25.57
CA LYS A 244 -4.70 -13.27 26.31
C LYS A 244 -4.34 -11.79 26.12
N PHE A 245 -5.05 -11.05 25.27
CA PHE A 245 -4.78 -9.64 25.01
C PHE A 245 -5.68 -8.71 25.84
N TRP A 246 -5.08 -7.63 26.36
CA TRP A 246 -5.68 -6.74 27.36
C TRP A 246 -5.98 -5.32 26.85
N PHE A 247 -5.45 -4.91 25.69
CA PHE A 247 -5.53 -3.53 25.21
C PHE A 247 -6.24 -3.39 23.87
N GLY A 248 -6.99 -2.28 23.75
CA GLY A 248 -7.45 -1.59 22.53
C GLY A 248 -7.98 -2.44 21.38
N HIS A 249 -9.28 -2.30 21.08
CA HIS A 249 -9.91 -2.88 19.90
C HIS A 249 -9.67 -2.06 18.62
N ALA A 250 -9.07 -0.87 18.72
CA ALA A 250 -8.86 0.06 17.62
C ALA A 250 -7.41 0.03 17.09
N ILE A 251 -7.26 0.00 15.76
CA ILE A 251 -5.99 0.07 15.04
C ILE A 251 -6.07 1.24 14.07
N GLY A 252 -5.29 2.30 14.30
CA GLY A 252 -5.24 3.45 13.40
C GLY A 252 -4.54 3.10 12.08
N LEU A 253 -5.03 3.69 10.98
CA LEU A 253 -4.42 3.61 9.66
C LEU A 253 -3.60 4.87 9.38
N ARG A 254 -2.50 4.74 8.63
CA ARG A 254 -1.73 5.90 8.15
C ARG A 254 -2.64 6.85 7.36
N ASP A 255 -2.40 8.16 7.53
CA ASP A 255 -3.18 9.26 6.94
C ASP A 255 -4.67 9.27 7.38
N GLY A 256 -4.96 8.57 8.49
CA GLY A 256 -6.31 8.44 9.02
C GLY A 256 -7.11 7.32 8.36
N GLY A 257 -6.65 6.74 7.24
CA GLY A 257 -7.45 5.83 6.42
C GLY A 257 -8.62 6.56 5.76
N ASN A 258 -8.95 6.20 4.52
CA ASN A 258 -10.17 6.66 3.87
C ASN A 258 -11.18 5.51 3.72
N LEU A 259 -12.43 5.85 3.47
CA LEU A 259 -13.49 4.91 3.17
C LEU A 259 -13.21 4.09 1.89
N ASN A 260 -12.65 4.74 0.87
CA ASN A 260 -12.28 4.09 -0.40
C ASN A 260 -11.17 3.05 -0.21
N ASP A 261 -10.23 3.35 0.68
CA ASP A 261 -9.15 2.44 1.05
C ASP A 261 -9.74 1.16 1.66
N TRP A 262 -10.67 1.29 2.60
CA TRP A 262 -11.32 0.13 3.22
C TRP A 262 -12.06 -0.75 2.19
N ALA A 263 -12.81 -0.15 1.28
CA ALA A 263 -13.49 -0.88 0.20
C ALA A 263 -12.50 -1.66 -0.68
N GLN A 264 -11.39 -1.02 -1.05
CA GLN A 264 -10.32 -1.63 -1.85
C GLN A 264 -9.62 -2.80 -1.15
N ILE A 265 -9.41 -2.72 0.17
CA ILE A 265 -8.91 -3.85 0.98
C ILE A 265 -9.93 -4.98 1.01
N ASN A 266 -11.22 -4.70 1.20
CA ASN A 266 -12.25 -5.73 1.19
C ASN A 266 -12.33 -6.44 -0.16
N ARG A 267 -12.25 -5.68 -1.26
CA ARG A 267 -12.24 -6.23 -2.62
C ARG A 267 -10.99 -7.06 -2.89
N PHE A 268 -9.83 -6.62 -2.40
CA PHE A 268 -8.62 -7.44 -2.42
C PHE A 268 -8.79 -8.74 -1.63
N MET A 269 -9.42 -8.71 -0.47
CA MET A 269 -9.61 -9.90 0.37
C MET A 269 -10.69 -10.85 -0.14
N ASP A 270 -11.56 -10.41 -1.05
CA ASP A 270 -12.61 -11.24 -1.67
C ASP A 270 -12.00 -12.16 -2.73
N THR A 271 -12.01 -13.47 -2.49
CA THR A 271 -11.48 -14.47 -3.43
C THR A 271 -12.40 -14.72 -4.65
N THR A 272 -13.61 -14.15 -4.65
CA THR A 272 -14.58 -14.28 -5.76
C THR A 272 -14.41 -13.22 -6.85
N GLN A 273 -13.65 -12.15 -6.57
CA GLN A 273 -13.32 -11.08 -7.52
C GLN A 273 -11.85 -11.21 -7.97
N PRO A 274 -11.44 -10.76 -9.16
CA PRO A 274 -10.02 -10.65 -9.47
C PRO A 274 -9.36 -9.53 -8.64
N ILE A 275 -8.04 -9.55 -8.54
CA ILE A 275 -7.28 -8.39 -8.09
C ILE A 275 -7.53 -7.26 -9.09
N GLU A 276 -7.90 -6.10 -8.55
CA GLU A 276 -8.11 -4.92 -9.37
C GLU A 276 -6.82 -4.46 -10.06
N GLU A 277 -6.96 -3.99 -11.31
CA GLU A 277 -5.85 -3.54 -12.15
C GLU A 277 -5.03 -2.43 -11.49
N TYR A 278 -5.59 -1.67 -10.55
CA TYR A 278 -4.84 -0.64 -9.83
C TYR A 278 -3.65 -1.22 -9.02
N TYR A 279 -3.71 -2.49 -8.59
CA TYR A 279 -2.58 -3.13 -7.91
C TYR A 279 -1.51 -3.62 -8.88
N TYR A 280 -1.81 -3.75 -10.18
CA TYR A 280 -0.93 -4.40 -11.14
C TYR A 280 0.43 -3.70 -11.22
N GLU A 281 0.45 -2.37 -11.33
CA GLU A 281 1.69 -1.59 -11.37
C GLU A 281 2.56 -1.81 -10.10
N ILE A 282 1.91 -1.86 -8.93
CA ILE A 282 2.59 -2.10 -7.64
C ILE A 282 3.13 -3.53 -7.61
N MET A 283 2.35 -4.52 -8.05
CA MET A 283 2.75 -5.91 -8.09
C MET A 283 3.92 -6.14 -9.06
N GLU A 284 3.89 -5.53 -10.25
CA GLU A 284 4.99 -5.57 -11.21
C GLU A 284 6.26 -4.94 -10.65
N TYR A 285 6.14 -3.83 -9.91
CA TYR A 285 7.27 -3.22 -9.21
C TYR A 285 7.88 -4.20 -8.19
N HIS A 286 7.05 -4.89 -7.41
CA HIS A 286 7.49 -5.90 -6.45
C HIS A 286 8.11 -7.13 -7.14
N TYR A 287 7.55 -7.57 -8.27
CA TYR A 287 8.07 -8.68 -9.06
C TYR A 287 9.44 -8.35 -9.67
N LYS A 288 9.62 -7.16 -10.25
CA LYS A 288 10.90 -6.66 -10.81
C LYS A 288 12.02 -6.64 -9.77
N LEU A 289 11.69 -6.35 -8.51
CA LEU A 289 12.66 -6.32 -7.42
C LEU A 289 12.90 -7.68 -6.76
N ASP A 290 12.09 -8.70 -7.10
CA ASP A 290 11.96 -9.96 -6.37
C ASP A 290 11.76 -9.71 -4.85
N LYS A 291 10.75 -8.89 -4.52
CA LYS A 291 10.42 -8.51 -3.15
C LYS A 291 8.94 -8.67 -2.86
N ASN A 292 8.61 -9.33 -1.74
CA ASN A 292 7.25 -9.34 -1.21
C ASN A 292 6.76 -7.95 -0.77
N ALA A 293 5.50 -7.84 -0.38
CA ALA A 293 4.84 -6.61 0.09
C ALA A 293 5.55 -5.96 1.31
N HIS A 294 6.42 -6.68 2.01
CA HIS A 294 7.18 -6.17 3.15
C HIS A 294 8.63 -5.80 2.83
N PHE A 295 9.09 -6.00 1.59
CA PHE A 295 10.49 -5.85 1.17
C PHE A 295 11.50 -6.71 1.96
N ASN A 296 11.04 -7.77 2.64
CA ASN A 296 11.87 -8.57 3.53
C ASN A 296 12.07 -10.03 3.08
N GLY A 297 11.44 -10.42 1.97
CA GLY A 297 11.56 -11.75 1.37
C GLY A 297 11.34 -11.70 -0.15
N PRO A 298 11.51 -12.84 -0.85
CA PRO A 298 11.31 -12.93 -2.29
C PRO A 298 9.84 -12.70 -2.67
N PHE A 299 9.58 -12.41 -3.94
CA PHE A 299 8.23 -12.31 -4.46
C PHE A 299 7.49 -13.66 -4.37
N PRO A 300 6.18 -13.69 -4.05
CA PRO A 300 5.46 -14.95 -3.89
C PRO A 300 5.50 -15.85 -5.13
N GLU A 301 6.00 -17.08 -4.98
CA GLU A 301 6.12 -18.04 -6.10
C GLU A 301 4.78 -18.32 -6.78
N VAL A 302 3.72 -18.43 -5.98
CA VAL A 302 2.35 -18.65 -6.45
C VAL A 302 1.83 -17.53 -7.35
N MET A 303 2.40 -16.33 -7.26
CA MET A 303 1.99 -15.18 -8.07
C MET A 303 2.80 -15.04 -9.36
N LYS A 304 4.01 -15.63 -9.46
CA LYS A 304 4.89 -15.45 -10.64
C LYS A 304 4.28 -15.92 -11.95
N LYS A 305 3.37 -16.91 -11.89
CA LYS A 305 2.64 -17.45 -13.06
C LYS A 305 1.76 -16.43 -13.81
N TYR A 306 1.45 -15.28 -13.19
CA TYR A 306 0.69 -14.18 -13.77
C TYR A 306 1.56 -13.12 -14.45
N PHE A 307 2.89 -13.26 -14.36
CA PHE A 307 3.85 -12.33 -14.92
C PHE A 307 4.61 -12.98 -16.05
N ASP A 308 5.04 -12.16 -17.00
CA ASP A 308 6.05 -12.57 -17.96
C ASP A 308 7.45 -12.46 -17.34
N ALA A 309 8.29 -13.45 -17.57
CA ALA A 309 9.64 -13.49 -16.99
C ALA A 309 10.61 -12.51 -17.67
N ASP A 310 10.36 -12.16 -18.93
CA ASP A 310 11.30 -11.36 -19.72
C ASP A 310 11.08 -9.85 -19.50
N ASP A 311 9.83 -9.41 -19.43
CA ASP A 311 9.50 -7.99 -19.24
C ASP A 311 8.86 -7.63 -17.89
N CYS A 312 8.61 -8.63 -17.04
CA CYS A 312 8.07 -8.47 -15.71
C CYS A 312 6.71 -7.75 -15.67
N GLN A 313 5.95 -7.81 -16.76
CA GLN A 313 4.60 -7.27 -16.87
C GLN A 313 3.56 -8.34 -16.58
N ILE A 314 2.41 -7.94 -16.06
CA ILE A 314 1.27 -8.86 -15.95
C ILE A 314 0.78 -9.21 -17.35
N ASN A 315 0.82 -10.50 -17.66
CA ASN A 315 0.46 -11.04 -18.97
C ASN A 315 -0.89 -11.75 -18.94
N ARG A 316 -1.76 -11.37 -18.00
CA ARG A 316 -3.09 -11.95 -17.78
C ARG A 316 -4.12 -10.84 -17.62
N TRP A 317 -5.32 -11.08 -18.16
CA TRP A 317 -6.46 -10.19 -18.00
C TRP A 317 -6.91 -10.09 -16.54
N LYS A 318 -6.85 -11.21 -15.82
CA LYS A 318 -7.25 -11.29 -14.41
C LYS A 318 -6.20 -12.00 -13.59
N VAL A 319 -5.72 -11.33 -12.57
CA VAL A 319 -4.93 -11.94 -11.51
C VAL A 319 -5.87 -12.38 -10.40
N TRP A 320 -5.81 -13.66 -10.04
CA TRP A 320 -6.74 -14.28 -9.09
C TRP A 320 -6.06 -14.64 -7.80
#